data_AF-A0A2D9MGK5-F1
#
_entry.id   AF-A0A2D9MGK5-F1
#
_cell.length_a   1.000
_cell.length_b   1.000
_cell.length_c   1.000
_cell.angle_alpha   90.00
_cell.angle_beta   90.00
_cell.angle_gamma   90.00
#
_symmetry.space_group_name_H-M   'P 1'
#
loop_
_entity.id
_entity.type
_entity.pdbx_description
1 polymer ?
#
loop_
_entity_poly.entity_id
_entity_poly.type
_entity_poly.pdbx_seq_one_letter_code
_entity_poly.pdbx_strand_id
1 'polypeptide(L)'
;MNFFFLIMFLSSVFLCVYLFNRHTTYLRQQNRKRSQPLPPIGNLEADLSNQTNDNATKTSDGESQPPAHLENPSNWRQSVLEMRKKKQIEPALHLCKSKFPLYTAYREATFILKSTLQNEGSSQAKIQDILTQLYKTAAIAELIHMKKSASNKRIPDKVKITDITLLEKIPFDYYELGYSMLPLLTKKDTRVLVSHWGEPRKHDSPRTLYENYLTKLISSEK
;
A
#
# COMPACT_ATOMS: atom_id res chain seq x y z
N MET A 1 -0.17 -51.03 21.78
CA MET A 1 0.31 -50.06 20.78
C MET A 1 -0.41 -48.69 20.81
N ASN A 2 -1.53 -48.50 21.53
CA ASN A 2 -2.35 -47.28 21.39
C ASN A 2 -1.86 -46.04 22.17
N PHE A 3 -1.08 -46.22 23.24
CA PHE A 3 -0.65 -45.11 24.10
C PHE A 3 0.39 -44.19 23.43
N PHE A 4 1.31 -44.77 22.66
CA PHE A 4 2.34 -44.01 21.94
C PHE A 4 1.74 -43.11 20.85
N PHE A 5 0.76 -43.64 20.08
CA PHE A 5 0.06 -42.86 19.06
C PHE A 5 -0.78 -41.72 19.66
N LEU A 6 -1.40 -41.94 20.83
CA LEU A 6 -2.14 -40.89 21.55
C LEU A 6 -1.22 -39.72 21.93
N ILE A 7 -0.03 -40.02 22.47
CA ILE A 7 0.94 -38.99 22.86
C ILE A 7 1.45 -38.22 21.63
N MET A 8 1.77 -38.92 20.55
CA MET A 8 2.20 -38.28 19.30
C MET A 8 1.12 -37.37 18.73
N PHE A 9 -0.13 -37.81 18.72
CA PHE A 9 -1.25 -37.00 18.26
C PHE A 9 -1.44 -35.74 19.11
N LEU A 10 -1.45 -35.87 20.45
CA LEU A 10 -1.56 -34.74 21.37
C LEU A 10 -0.41 -33.74 21.17
N SER A 11 0.83 -34.22 21.03
CA SER A 11 1.98 -33.35 20.79
C SER A 11 1.90 -32.59 19.45
N SER A 12 1.39 -33.24 18.40
CA SER A 12 1.19 -32.63 17.09
C SER A 12 0.12 -31.54 17.13
N VAL A 13 -1.01 -31.81 17.79
CA VAL A 13 -2.07 -30.81 17.98
C VAL A 13 -1.56 -29.62 18.78
N PHE A 14 -0.84 -29.85 19.88
CA PHE A 14 -0.24 -28.78 20.68
C PHE A 14 0.74 -27.93 19.86
N LEU A 15 1.58 -28.55 19.03
CA LEU A 15 2.51 -27.84 18.16
C LEU A 15 1.77 -26.99 17.12
N CYS A 16 0.74 -27.53 16.47
CA CYS A 16 -0.08 -26.78 15.51
C CYS A 16 -0.78 -25.58 16.15
N VAL A 17 -1.39 -25.76 17.33
CA VAL A 17 -2.04 -24.66 18.07
C VAL A 17 -1.01 -23.61 18.49
N TYR A 18 0.17 -24.03 18.95
CA TYR A 18 1.26 -23.12 19.31
C TYR A 18 1.74 -22.30 18.10
N LEU A 19 1.99 -22.94 16.96
CA LEU A 19 2.42 -22.26 15.73
C LEU A 19 1.35 -21.28 15.23
N PHE A 20 0.08 -21.67 15.27
CA PHE A 20 -1.03 -20.80 14.90
C PHE A 20 -1.16 -19.59 15.84
N ASN A 21 -1.05 -19.81 17.15
CA ASN A 21 -1.11 -18.72 18.14
C ASN A 21 0.11 -17.78 18.02
N ARG A 22 1.30 -18.34 17.73
CA ARG A 22 2.51 -17.54 17.44
C ARG A 22 2.36 -16.72 16.16
N HIS A 23 1.75 -17.27 15.13
CA HIS A 23 1.47 -16.55 13.89
C HIS A 23 0.46 -15.41 14.10
N THR A 24 -0.64 -15.67 14.83
CA THR A 24 -1.64 -14.64 15.14
C THR A 24 -1.08 -13.53 16.02
N THR A 25 -0.20 -13.85 16.97
CA THR A 25 0.48 -12.83 17.79
C THR A 25 1.45 -11.98 16.98
N TYR A 26 2.17 -12.55 16.02
CA TYR A 26 2.99 -11.80 15.07
C TYR A 26 2.16 -10.79 14.25
N LEU A 27 1.02 -11.22 13.72
CA LEU A 27 0.07 -10.35 13.00
C LEU A 27 -0.50 -9.22 13.89
N ARG A 28 -0.73 -9.50 15.18
CA ARG A 28 -1.16 -8.48 16.16
C ARG A 28 -0.06 -7.45 16.43
N GLN A 29 1.20 -7.88 16.52
CA GLN A 29 2.32 -6.96 16.73
C GLN A 29 2.54 -6.03 15.53
N GLN A 30 2.39 -6.55 14.31
CA GLN A 30 2.46 -5.74 13.09
C GLN A 30 1.33 -4.68 13.04
N ASN A 31 0.12 -5.04 13.45
CA ASN A 31 -0.99 -4.09 13.58
C ASN A 31 -0.79 -3.07 14.70
N ARG A 32 -0.21 -3.46 15.85
CA ARG A 32 0.07 -2.54 16.97
C ARG A 32 1.07 -1.45 16.61
N LYS A 33 2.13 -1.77 15.86
CA LYS A 33 3.10 -0.76 15.37
C LYS A 33 2.45 0.27 14.43
N ARG A 34 1.32 -0.07 13.81
CA ARG A 34 0.54 0.81 12.93
C ARG A 34 -0.44 1.69 13.68
N SER A 35 -0.89 1.26 14.86
CA SER A 35 -1.86 1.96 15.70
C SER A 35 -1.24 2.65 16.91
N GLN A 36 0.09 2.60 17.07
CA GLN A 36 0.75 3.43 18.06
C GLN A 36 0.53 4.90 17.66
N PRO A 37 -0.02 5.73 18.55
CA PRO A 37 -0.06 7.16 18.30
C PRO A 37 1.38 7.62 18.07
N LEU A 38 1.53 8.53 17.10
CA LEU A 38 2.81 9.21 16.88
C LEU A 38 3.34 9.70 18.24
N PRO A 39 4.65 9.60 18.49
CA PRO A 39 5.22 10.25 19.67
C PRO A 39 4.74 11.70 19.67
N PRO A 40 4.34 12.25 20.83
CA PRO A 40 3.96 13.65 20.90
C PRO A 40 5.09 14.47 20.29
N ILE A 41 4.74 15.38 19.38
CA ILE A 41 5.69 16.34 18.82
C ILE A 41 6.14 17.19 20.00
N GLY A 42 7.26 16.82 20.61
CA GLY A 42 7.97 17.68 21.55
C GLY A 42 8.46 18.88 20.77
N ASN A 43 7.79 20.01 20.98
CA ASN A 43 8.23 21.40 20.82
C ASN A 43 9.34 21.60 19.76
N LEU A 44 9.02 21.37 18.49
CA LEU A 44 9.85 21.82 17.35
C LEU A 44 9.71 23.34 17.10
N GLU A 45 8.91 24.05 17.90
CA GLU A 45 8.74 25.50 17.83
C GLU A 45 9.86 26.29 18.53
N ALA A 46 10.74 25.63 19.29
CA ALA A 46 11.83 26.32 19.99
C ALA A 46 13.11 26.54 19.13
N ASP A 47 13.26 25.82 18.00
CA ASP A 47 14.44 25.93 17.14
C ASP A 47 14.21 26.78 15.86
N LEU A 48 12.96 27.15 15.56
CA LEU A 48 12.65 27.99 14.39
C LEU A 48 12.64 29.50 14.68
N SER A 49 12.69 29.92 15.94
CA SER A 49 12.57 31.32 16.35
C SER A 49 13.88 32.10 16.43
N ASN A 50 15.04 31.46 16.22
CA ASN A 50 16.37 32.11 16.28
C ASN A 50 16.99 32.46 14.91
N GLN A 51 16.23 32.43 13.81
CA GLN A 51 16.71 32.86 12.49
C GLN A 51 15.80 33.89 11.79
N THR A 52 15.35 34.89 12.55
CA THR A 52 14.81 36.12 11.96
C THR A 52 15.30 37.31 12.77
N ASN A 53 16.48 37.79 12.41
CA ASN A 53 16.86 39.19 12.49
C ASN A 53 18.10 39.36 11.61
N ASP A 54 17.88 39.85 10.39
CA ASP A 54 18.66 40.91 9.77
C ASP A 54 18.10 41.13 8.36
N ASN A 55 17.22 42.11 8.22
CA ASN A 55 17.13 42.89 6.99
C ASN A 55 16.38 44.20 7.26
N ALA A 56 17.15 45.28 7.40
CA ALA A 56 16.68 46.64 7.23
C ALA A 56 16.90 47.06 5.76
N THR A 57 15.77 47.30 5.07
CA THR A 57 15.54 48.42 4.15
C THR A 57 16.39 48.52 2.88
N LYS A 58 15.78 48.26 1.71
CA LYS A 58 15.42 49.32 0.72
C LYS A 58 14.61 48.79 -0.46
N THR A 59 13.59 49.58 -0.75
CA THR A 59 12.61 49.62 -1.84
C THR A 59 13.23 49.73 -3.23
N SER A 60 12.64 49.09 -4.25
CA SER A 60 12.21 49.74 -5.51
C SER A 60 11.62 48.69 -6.48
N ASP A 61 10.63 49.15 -7.24
CA ASP A 61 9.70 48.43 -8.11
C ASP A 61 10.31 47.60 -9.24
N GLY A 62 9.59 46.54 -9.63
CA GLY A 62 9.89 45.72 -10.80
C GLY A 62 8.91 44.56 -10.97
N GLU A 63 7.84 44.81 -11.73
CA GLU A 63 6.95 43.82 -12.33
C GLU A 63 7.77 42.70 -13.00
N SER A 64 7.72 41.47 -12.46
CA SER A 64 8.03 40.23 -13.17
C SER A 64 7.51 39.03 -12.38
N GLN A 65 6.58 38.31 -13.01
CA GLN A 65 6.02 37.01 -12.65
C GLN A 65 6.94 36.12 -11.77
N PRO A 66 6.43 35.48 -10.69
CA PRO A 66 7.21 34.50 -9.96
C PRO A 66 7.46 33.28 -10.86
N PRO A 67 8.72 32.79 -10.96
CA PRO A 67 9.06 31.67 -11.79
C PRO A 67 8.36 30.39 -11.29
N ALA A 68 7.70 29.72 -12.23
CA ALA A 68 7.29 28.34 -12.08
C ALA A 68 8.53 27.49 -11.79
N HIS A 69 8.69 27.01 -10.56
CA HIS A 69 9.26 25.69 -10.24
C HIS A 69 9.42 25.56 -8.73
N LEU A 70 8.42 24.94 -8.09
CA LEU A 70 8.51 24.11 -6.87
C LEU A 70 7.10 23.54 -6.65
N GLU A 71 6.74 22.49 -7.41
CA GLU A 71 5.52 21.74 -7.12
C GLU A 71 5.62 21.15 -5.71
N ASN A 72 4.95 21.82 -4.78
CA ASN A 72 4.84 21.39 -3.40
C ASN A 72 4.19 19.99 -3.39
N PRO A 73 4.80 18.93 -2.80
CA PRO A 73 4.20 17.59 -2.72
C PRO A 73 2.86 17.57 -1.98
N SER A 74 2.47 18.69 -1.35
CA SER A 74 1.15 18.95 -0.76
C SER A 74 0.04 19.20 -1.79
N ASN A 75 0.33 19.70 -2.99
CA ASN A 75 -0.71 20.22 -3.88
C ASN A 75 -1.55 19.09 -4.50
N TRP A 76 -0.94 18.07 -5.08
CA TRP A 76 -1.69 17.00 -5.75
C TRP A 76 -2.57 16.20 -4.78
N ARG A 77 -2.14 15.98 -3.53
CA ARG A 77 -2.97 15.30 -2.51
C ARG A 77 -4.17 16.14 -2.11
N GLN A 78 -3.99 17.45 -1.98
CA GLN A 78 -5.11 18.37 -1.78
C GLN A 78 -6.07 18.33 -2.98
N SER A 79 -5.56 18.30 -4.21
CA SER A 79 -6.40 18.13 -5.41
C SER A 79 -7.20 16.82 -5.37
N VAL A 80 -6.57 15.69 -5.02
CA VAL A 80 -7.27 14.40 -4.85
C VAL A 80 -8.35 14.48 -3.77
N LEU A 81 -8.06 15.13 -2.64
CA LEU A 81 -9.03 15.32 -1.55
C LEU A 81 -10.24 16.14 -2.02
N GLU A 82 -10.00 17.25 -2.73
CA GLU A 82 -11.06 18.09 -3.30
C GLU A 82 -11.89 17.35 -4.35
N MET A 83 -11.25 16.58 -5.24
CA MET A 83 -11.96 15.72 -6.22
C MET A 83 -12.85 14.69 -5.52
N ARG A 84 -12.37 14.05 -4.46
CA ARG A 84 -13.15 13.10 -3.65
C ARG A 84 -14.36 13.76 -2.99
N LYS A 85 -14.20 14.96 -2.40
CA LYS A 85 -15.32 15.73 -1.83
C LYS A 85 -16.38 16.03 -2.90
N LYS A 86 -15.95 16.35 -4.12
CA LYS A 86 -16.81 16.59 -5.29
C LYS A 86 -17.34 15.31 -5.96
N LYS A 87 -17.09 14.12 -5.38
CA LYS A 87 -17.45 12.80 -5.93
C LYS A 87 -16.89 12.52 -7.33
N GLN A 88 -15.80 13.19 -7.70
CA GLN A 88 -15.07 12.97 -8.96
C GLN A 88 -14.10 11.80 -8.79
N ILE A 89 -14.64 10.58 -8.76
CA ILE A 89 -13.87 9.36 -8.49
C ILE A 89 -12.84 9.06 -9.58
N GLU A 90 -13.27 8.98 -10.84
CA GLU A 90 -12.38 8.62 -11.96
C GLU A 90 -11.21 9.60 -12.13
N PRO A 91 -11.43 10.94 -12.14
CA PRO A 91 -10.34 11.90 -12.19
C PRO A 91 -9.37 11.78 -11.00
N ALA A 92 -9.89 11.50 -9.79
CA ALA A 92 -9.05 11.33 -8.61
C ALA A 92 -8.18 10.07 -8.72
N LEU A 93 -8.73 8.95 -9.19
CA LEU A 93 -7.97 7.73 -9.43
C LEU A 93 -6.90 7.93 -10.50
N HIS A 94 -7.24 8.61 -11.60
CA HIS A 94 -6.30 8.94 -12.66
C HIS A 94 -5.12 9.79 -12.14
N LEU A 95 -5.41 10.79 -11.31
CA LEU A 95 -4.39 11.62 -10.68
C LEU A 95 -3.51 10.82 -9.70
N CYS A 96 -4.05 9.85 -8.98
CA CYS A 96 -3.22 8.95 -8.16
C CYS A 96 -2.32 8.09 -9.05
N LYS A 97 -2.84 7.51 -10.14
CA LYS A 97 -2.08 6.66 -11.07
C LYS A 97 -0.93 7.42 -11.73
N SER A 98 -1.11 8.69 -12.09
CA SER A 98 -0.04 9.52 -12.66
C SER A 98 1.10 9.82 -11.68
N LYS A 99 0.87 9.59 -10.37
CA LYS A 99 1.86 9.74 -9.31
C LYS A 99 2.42 8.40 -8.82
N PHE A 100 2.08 7.28 -9.46
CA PHE A 100 2.80 6.02 -9.24
C PHE A 100 4.26 6.19 -9.72
N PRO A 101 5.24 5.51 -9.10
CA PRO A 101 5.12 4.49 -8.06
C PRO A 101 5.33 5.06 -6.64
N LEU A 102 4.77 6.23 -6.30
CA LEU A 102 4.82 6.70 -4.92
C LEU A 102 3.91 5.85 -4.02
N TYR A 103 4.45 5.31 -2.92
CA TYR A 103 3.65 4.53 -1.95
C TYR A 103 2.41 5.29 -1.47
N THR A 104 2.53 6.61 -1.28
CA THR A 104 1.40 7.44 -0.87
C THR A 104 0.33 7.58 -1.94
N ALA A 105 0.71 7.53 -3.23
CA ALA A 105 -0.26 7.54 -4.33
C ALA A 105 -1.04 6.21 -4.37
N TYR A 106 -0.37 5.06 -4.19
CA TYR A 106 -1.06 3.78 -4.01
C TYR A 106 -2.02 3.81 -2.82
N ARG A 107 -1.58 4.36 -1.68
CA ARG A 107 -2.43 4.50 -0.49
C ARG A 107 -3.69 5.32 -0.79
N GLU A 108 -3.57 6.49 -1.42
CA GLU A 108 -4.74 7.31 -1.80
C GLU A 108 -5.64 6.61 -2.81
N ALA A 109 -5.08 5.95 -3.83
CA ALA A 109 -5.86 5.16 -4.79
C ALA A 109 -6.70 4.09 -4.08
N THR A 110 -6.12 3.35 -3.12
CA THR A 110 -6.89 2.37 -2.35
C THR A 110 -7.99 2.99 -1.50
N PHE A 111 -7.82 4.21 -0.98
CA PHE A 111 -8.89 4.90 -0.25
C PHE A 111 -10.04 5.29 -1.17
N ILE A 112 -9.75 5.77 -2.38
CA ILE A 112 -10.77 6.11 -3.36
C ILE A 112 -11.56 4.85 -3.74
N LEU A 113 -10.88 3.76 -4.09
CA LEU A 113 -11.54 2.48 -4.43
C LEU A 113 -12.42 1.96 -3.30
N LYS A 114 -11.96 2.02 -2.03
CA LYS A 114 -12.78 1.63 -0.87
C LYS A 114 -14.02 2.50 -0.69
N SER A 115 -13.93 3.79 -0.99
CA SER A 115 -15.10 4.68 -0.93
C SER A 115 -16.13 4.33 -2.00
N THR A 116 -15.68 3.90 -3.18
CA THR A 116 -16.58 3.49 -4.26
C THR A 116 -17.33 2.19 -3.98
N LEU A 117 -16.72 1.25 -3.23
CA LEU A 117 -17.38 0.01 -2.79
C LEU A 117 -18.56 0.25 -1.84
N GLN A 118 -18.63 1.41 -1.20
CA GLN A 118 -19.70 1.73 -0.24
C GLN A 118 -20.91 2.39 -0.90
N ASN A 119 -20.86 2.68 -2.19
CA ASN A 119 -21.98 3.30 -2.90
C ASN A 119 -23.09 2.27 -3.18
N GLU A 120 -24.25 2.49 -2.55
CA GLU A 120 -25.48 1.74 -2.74
C GLU A 120 -25.94 1.85 -4.21
N GLY A 121 -26.18 0.71 -4.87
CA GLY A 121 -26.62 0.64 -6.27
C GLY A 121 -25.55 0.23 -7.29
N SER A 122 -24.33 -0.13 -6.86
CA SER A 122 -23.34 -0.70 -7.78
C SER A 122 -23.73 -2.11 -8.21
N SER A 123 -23.63 -2.41 -9.52
CA SER A 123 -23.84 -3.77 -10.04
C SER A 123 -22.75 -4.72 -9.54
N GLN A 124 -23.05 -6.01 -9.47
CA GLN A 124 -22.07 -7.04 -9.09
C GLN A 124 -20.80 -7.01 -9.95
N ALA A 125 -20.94 -6.79 -11.26
CA ALA A 125 -19.81 -6.64 -12.18
C ALA A 125 -18.92 -5.44 -11.80
N LYS A 126 -19.52 -4.31 -11.43
CA LYS A 126 -18.78 -3.10 -11.02
C LYS A 126 -18.07 -3.29 -9.68
N ILE A 127 -18.72 -3.97 -8.73
CA ILE A 127 -18.11 -4.33 -7.45
C ILE A 127 -16.88 -5.20 -7.69
N GLN A 128 -17.00 -6.21 -8.57
CA GLN A 128 -15.90 -7.10 -8.92
C GLN A 128 -14.72 -6.38 -9.56
N ASP A 129 -14.98 -5.45 -10.47
CA ASP A 129 -13.93 -4.62 -11.07
C ASP A 129 -13.20 -3.77 -10.02
N ILE A 130 -13.95 -3.07 -9.15
CA ILE A 130 -13.35 -2.26 -8.08
C ILE A 130 -12.53 -3.11 -7.10
N LEU A 131 -13.02 -4.29 -6.72
CA LEU A 131 -12.28 -5.21 -5.84
C LEU A 131 -10.99 -5.69 -6.50
N THR A 132 -11.04 -6.02 -7.79
CA THR A 132 -9.87 -6.43 -8.57
C THR A 132 -8.84 -5.32 -8.61
N GLN A 133 -9.27 -4.08 -8.90
CA GLN A 133 -8.38 -2.91 -8.91
C GLN A 133 -7.79 -2.63 -7.53
N LEU A 134 -8.59 -2.74 -6.46
CA LEU A 134 -8.15 -2.53 -5.08
C LEU A 134 -7.07 -3.54 -4.69
N TYR A 135 -7.32 -4.82 -5.00
CA TYR A 135 -6.41 -5.91 -4.73
C TYR A 135 -5.09 -5.76 -5.49
N LYS A 136 -5.15 -5.54 -6.81
CA LYS A 136 -3.97 -5.30 -7.65
C LYS A 136 -3.16 -4.09 -7.18
N THR A 137 -3.82 -2.97 -6.87
CA THR A 137 -3.16 -1.75 -6.37
C THR A 137 -2.38 -2.03 -5.09
N ALA A 138 -2.97 -2.79 -4.15
CA ALA A 138 -2.30 -3.18 -2.92
C ALA A 138 -1.13 -4.15 -3.15
N ALA A 139 -1.29 -5.11 -4.06
CA ALA A 139 -0.28 -6.09 -4.41
C ALA A 139 0.93 -5.47 -5.12
N ILE A 140 0.72 -4.56 -6.07
CA ILE A 140 1.77 -3.80 -6.75
C ILE A 140 2.54 -2.94 -5.75
N ALA A 141 1.82 -2.22 -4.87
CA ALA A 141 2.46 -1.38 -3.87
C ALA A 141 3.40 -2.20 -2.97
N GLU A 142 2.95 -3.36 -2.51
CA GLU A 142 3.81 -4.24 -1.70
C GLU A 142 4.96 -4.82 -2.50
N LEU A 143 4.73 -5.28 -3.74
CA LEU A 143 5.77 -5.80 -4.63
C LEU A 143 6.95 -4.82 -4.73
N ILE A 144 6.68 -3.54 -5.02
CA ILE A 144 7.70 -2.51 -5.24
C ILE A 144 8.28 -1.98 -3.91
N HIS A 145 7.46 -1.80 -2.87
CA HIS A 145 7.87 -1.07 -1.66
C HIS A 145 8.27 -1.94 -0.46
N MET A 146 8.12 -3.26 -0.54
CA MET A 146 8.49 -4.17 0.55
C MET A 146 9.98 -3.98 0.94
N LYS A 147 10.23 -3.75 2.24
CA LYS A 147 11.58 -3.41 2.73
C LYS A 147 12.50 -4.63 2.89
N LYS A 148 11.94 -5.82 3.10
CA LYS A 148 12.69 -7.05 3.36
C LYS A 148 12.15 -8.15 2.46
N SER A 149 12.94 -8.61 1.50
CA SER A 149 12.68 -9.85 0.77
C SER A 149 13.30 -11.02 1.51
N ALA A 150 12.71 -12.22 1.42
CA ALA A 150 13.39 -13.45 1.81
C ALA A 150 14.74 -13.61 1.08
N SER A 151 14.85 -13.07 -0.14
CA SER A 151 16.07 -13.09 -0.95
C SER A 151 17.11 -12.01 -0.57
N ASN A 152 16.80 -11.05 0.31
CA ASN A 152 17.60 -9.83 0.58
C ASN A 152 18.02 -9.03 -0.68
N LYS A 153 17.53 -9.40 -1.87
CA LYS A 153 17.79 -8.68 -3.10
C LYS A 153 17.04 -7.34 -3.04
N ARG A 154 17.82 -6.26 -3.03
CA ARG A 154 17.28 -4.91 -3.17
C ARG A 154 16.63 -4.84 -4.54
N ILE A 155 15.37 -4.41 -4.58
CA ILE A 155 14.74 -4.06 -5.86
C ILE A 155 15.64 -3.02 -6.53
N PRO A 156 16.10 -3.25 -7.76
CA PRO A 156 16.88 -2.25 -8.48
C PRO A 156 16.09 -0.95 -8.49
N ASP A 157 16.72 0.20 -8.18
CA ASP A 157 16.02 1.48 -8.20
C ASP A 157 15.34 1.75 -9.56
N LYS A 158 15.76 1.06 -10.62
CA LYS A 158 15.12 0.99 -11.94
C LYS A 158 13.65 0.51 -11.93
N VAL A 159 13.22 -0.31 -10.97
CA VAL A 159 11.80 -0.70 -10.84
C VAL A 159 10.91 0.48 -10.43
N LYS A 160 11.49 1.49 -9.77
CA LYS A 160 10.77 2.75 -9.51
C LYS A 160 10.62 3.62 -10.76
N ILE A 161 11.26 3.22 -11.87
CA ILE A 161 11.22 3.87 -13.18
C ILE A 161 10.48 2.97 -14.20
N THR A 162 10.29 1.68 -13.89
CA THR A 162 9.57 0.73 -14.74
C THR A 162 8.20 1.26 -15.09
N ASP A 163 7.87 1.09 -16.37
CA ASP A 163 6.57 1.41 -16.92
C ASP A 163 5.46 0.74 -16.08
N ILE A 164 4.73 1.56 -15.34
CA ILE A 164 3.62 1.15 -14.46
C ILE A 164 2.61 0.29 -15.23
N THR A 165 2.48 0.52 -16.54
CA THR A 165 1.58 -0.26 -17.40
C THR A 165 1.99 -1.73 -17.50
N LEU A 166 3.28 -2.06 -17.34
CA LEU A 166 3.75 -3.45 -17.29
C LEU A 166 3.36 -4.12 -15.97
N LEU A 167 3.36 -3.38 -14.87
CA LEU A 167 2.97 -3.90 -13.55
C LEU A 167 1.46 -4.15 -13.47
N GLU A 168 0.65 -3.36 -14.16
CA GLU A 168 -0.82 -3.58 -14.24
C GLU A 168 -1.18 -4.88 -14.97
N LYS A 169 -0.30 -5.38 -15.85
CA LYS A 169 -0.47 -6.65 -16.59
C LYS A 169 -0.22 -7.89 -15.73
N ILE A 170 0.38 -7.75 -14.55
CA ILE A 170 0.58 -8.88 -13.65
C ILE A 170 -0.80 -9.38 -13.17
N PRO A 171 -1.12 -10.68 -13.33
CA PRO A 171 -2.45 -11.19 -13.04
C PRO A 171 -2.78 -11.19 -11.54
N PHE A 172 -1.76 -11.23 -10.66
CA PHE A 172 -1.88 -11.34 -9.20
C PHE A 172 -2.96 -12.35 -8.77
N ASP A 173 -2.64 -13.64 -8.84
CA ASP A 173 -3.56 -14.70 -8.44
C ASP A 173 -3.91 -14.60 -6.95
N TYR A 174 -5.18 -14.28 -6.68
CA TYR A 174 -5.74 -14.17 -5.33
C TYR A 174 -5.60 -15.45 -4.51
N TYR A 175 -5.76 -16.63 -5.12
CA TYR A 175 -5.78 -17.90 -4.38
C TYR A 175 -4.38 -18.33 -3.95
N GLU A 176 -3.33 -17.83 -4.60
CA GLU A 176 -1.93 -18.09 -4.23
C GLU A 176 -1.35 -16.99 -3.33
N LEU A 177 -1.57 -15.74 -3.70
CA LEU A 177 -1.04 -14.59 -2.97
C LEU A 177 -1.82 -14.32 -1.68
N GLY A 178 -3.16 -14.40 -1.76
CA GLY A 178 -4.07 -14.04 -0.70
C GLY A 178 -3.95 -12.57 -0.28
N TYR A 179 -4.40 -12.23 0.92
CA TYR A 179 -4.45 -10.82 1.39
C TYR A 179 -3.57 -10.52 2.61
N SER A 180 -3.03 -11.54 3.28
CA SER A 180 -2.39 -11.38 4.59
C SER A 180 -1.11 -10.53 4.56
N MET A 181 -0.39 -10.52 3.43
CA MET A 181 0.84 -9.74 3.24
C MET A 181 0.60 -8.40 2.55
N LEU A 182 -0.64 -7.93 2.44
CA LEU A 182 -0.98 -6.69 1.72
C LEU A 182 -1.35 -5.55 2.69
N PRO A 183 -0.40 -4.68 3.09
CA PRO A 183 -0.62 -3.72 4.18
C PRO A 183 -1.60 -2.60 3.85
N LEU A 184 -1.85 -2.33 2.56
CA LEU A 184 -2.85 -1.34 2.14
C LEU A 184 -4.29 -1.85 2.31
N LEU A 185 -4.50 -3.16 2.50
CA LEU A 185 -5.81 -3.73 2.81
C LEU A 185 -6.07 -3.66 4.32
N THR A 186 -7.29 -3.27 4.69
CA THR A 186 -7.78 -3.27 6.07
C THR A 186 -8.58 -4.54 6.35
N LYS A 187 -8.86 -4.84 7.62
CA LYS A 187 -9.71 -5.98 8.02
C LYS A 187 -11.11 -5.95 7.41
N LYS A 188 -11.66 -4.76 7.14
CA LYS A 188 -12.95 -4.63 6.46
C LYS A 188 -12.82 -5.07 5.00
N ASP A 189 -11.77 -4.59 4.33
CA ASP A 189 -11.49 -4.93 2.93
C ASP A 189 -11.28 -6.44 2.78
N THR A 190 -10.51 -7.08 3.68
CA THR A 190 -10.30 -8.54 3.64
C THR A 190 -11.59 -9.32 3.77
N ARG A 191 -12.52 -8.88 4.64
CA ARG A 191 -13.83 -9.52 4.77
C ARG A 191 -14.65 -9.41 3.49
N VAL A 192 -14.61 -8.26 2.82
CA VAL A 192 -15.30 -8.06 1.53
C VAL A 192 -14.67 -8.91 0.43
N LEU A 193 -13.35 -9.03 0.39
CA LEU A 193 -12.67 -9.91 -0.57
C LEU A 193 -13.09 -11.37 -0.35
N VAL A 194 -13.03 -11.85 0.90
CA VAL A 194 -13.44 -13.23 1.25
C VAL A 194 -14.92 -13.48 0.94
N SER A 195 -15.80 -12.49 1.18
CA SER A 195 -17.22 -12.68 0.87
C SER A 195 -17.51 -12.80 -0.64
N HIS A 196 -16.66 -12.21 -1.49
CA HIS A 196 -16.86 -12.23 -2.95
C HIS A 196 -16.03 -13.30 -3.67
N TRP A 197 -14.86 -13.67 -3.14
CA TRP A 197 -13.90 -14.58 -3.77
C TRP A 197 -13.62 -15.86 -2.98
N GLY A 198 -14.18 -15.98 -1.77
CA GLY A 198 -13.88 -17.07 -0.85
C GLY A 198 -12.53 -16.91 -0.16
N GLU A 199 -12.17 -17.88 0.69
CA GLU A 199 -10.86 -17.91 1.35
C GLU A 199 -9.76 -18.34 0.36
N PRO A 200 -8.60 -17.66 0.33
CA PRO A 200 -7.49 -18.06 -0.53
C PRO A 200 -6.86 -19.36 -0.01
N ARG A 201 -6.25 -20.14 -0.91
CA ARG A 201 -5.60 -21.41 -0.55
C ARG A 201 -4.33 -21.18 0.25
N LYS A 202 -3.64 -20.07 -0.02
CA LYS A 202 -2.35 -19.72 0.58
C LYS A 202 -2.23 -18.21 0.80
N HIS A 203 -1.25 -17.84 1.59
CA HIS A 203 -0.81 -16.47 1.79
C HIS A 203 0.69 -16.39 1.60
N ASP A 204 1.13 -15.62 0.60
CA ASP A 204 2.54 -15.36 0.36
C ASP A 204 2.76 -13.85 0.16
N SER A 205 4.01 -13.41 0.08
CA SER A 205 4.33 -12.04 -0.29
C SER A 205 4.32 -11.88 -1.81
N PRO A 206 3.87 -10.72 -2.36
CA PRO A 206 3.98 -10.45 -3.78
C PRO A 206 5.41 -10.58 -4.30
N ARG A 207 6.40 -10.22 -3.49
CA ARG A 207 7.79 -10.34 -3.87
C ARG A 207 8.22 -11.80 -4.02
N THR A 208 7.84 -12.69 -3.12
CA THR A 208 8.18 -14.12 -3.25
C THR A 208 7.64 -14.72 -4.55
N LEU A 209 6.35 -14.47 -4.85
CA LEU A 209 5.67 -15.10 -5.98
C LEU A 209 6.07 -14.47 -7.33
N TYR A 210 6.29 -13.15 -7.36
CA TYR A 210 6.46 -12.41 -8.61
C TYR A 210 7.86 -11.83 -8.81
N GLU A 211 8.87 -12.14 -7.98
CA GLU A 211 10.25 -11.67 -8.15
C GLU A 211 10.85 -12.07 -9.50
N ASN A 212 10.59 -13.29 -9.96
CA ASN A 212 11.07 -13.76 -11.27
C ASN A 212 10.40 -12.99 -12.43
N TYR A 213 9.10 -12.72 -12.32
CA TYR A 213 8.37 -11.90 -13.30
C TYR A 213 8.92 -10.47 -13.34
N LEU A 214 9.13 -9.88 -12.17
CA LEU A 214 9.70 -8.54 -12.04
C LEU A 214 11.11 -8.48 -12.64
N THR A 215 11.95 -9.47 -12.35
CA THR A 215 13.31 -9.54 -12.90
C THR A 215 13.30 -9.66 -14.42
N LYS A 216 12.42 -10.50 -14.98
CA LYS A 216 12.24 -10.66 -16.43
C LYS A 216 11.81 -9.35 -17.10
N LEU A 217 10.81 -8.67 -16.53
CA LEU A 217 10.31 -7.38 -17.02
C LEU A 217 11.42 -6.32 -17.09
N ILE A 218 12.25 -6.21 -16.04
CA ILE A 218 13.39 -5.28 -16.04
C ILE A 218 14.44 -5.66 -17.08
N SER A 219 14.66 -6.97 -17.31
CA SER A 219 15.67 -7.42 -18.27
C SER A 219 15.24 -7.30 -19.73
N SER A 220 13.94 -7.28 -20.04
CA SER A 220 13.43 -7.12 -21.41
C SER A 220 13.38 -5.68 -21.91
N GLU A 221 13.61 -4.69 -21.05
CA GLU A 221 13.76 -3.27 -21.43
C GLU A 221 15.19 -2.91 -21.89
N LYS A 222 16.10 -3.90 -22.01
CA LYS A 222 17.45 -3.73 -22.58
C LYS A 222 17.49 -4.16 -24.04
#